data_AF-A0A368ESR4-F1
#
_entry.id   AF-A0A368ESR4-F1
#
_cell.length_a   1.000
_cell.length_b   1.000
_cell.length_c   1.000
_cell.angle_alpha   90.00
_cell.angle_beta   90.00
_cell.angle_gamma   90.00
#
_symmetry.space_group_name_H-M   'P 1'
#
loop_
_entity.id
_entity.type
_entity.pdbx_description
1 polymer ?
#
loop_
_entity_poly.entity_id
_entity_poly.type
_entity_poly.pdbx_seq_one_letter_code
_entity_poly.pdbx_strand_id
1 'polypeptide(L)'
;MVTTIINSLVSISLLLSGGHIISTNLKAHHYSNNDYKEILYLENRESTSKHCTIHSEMEDIKKIKRNRTNGEQEVVFKVTKKESLKEEKKEENTNTEI
;
A
#
# COMPACT_ATOMS: atom_id res chain seq x y z
N MET A 1 -9.28 26.54 1.63
CA MET A 1 -7.81 26.76 1.60
C MET A 1 -7.02 25.52 2.01
N VAL A 2 -7.39 24.83 3.09
CA VAL A 2 -6.65 23.63 3.58
C VAL A 2 -6.53 22.52 2.52
N THR A 3 -7.61 22.21 1.78
CA THR A 3 -7.60 21.20 0.71
C THR A 3 -6.64 21.53 -0.45
N THR A 4 -6.49 22.81 -0.78
CA THR A 4 -5.59 23.30 -1.84
C THR A 4 -4.11 23.12 -1.49
N ILE A 5 -3.76 23.36 -0.22
CA ILE A 5 -2.40 23.20 0.30
C ILE A 5 -2.01 21.72 0.30
N ILE A 6 -2.89 20.85 0.78
CA ILE A 6 -2.65 19.41 0.83
C ILE A 6 -2.53 18.83 -0.59
N ASN A 7 -3.42 19.20 -1.52
CA ASN A 7 -3.31 18.76 -2.92
C ASN A 7 -1.98 19.20 -3.55
N SER A 8 -1.51 20.41 -3.24
CA SER A 8 -0.22 20.91 -3.75
C SER A 8 0.96 20.10 -3.21
N LEU A 9 0.95 19.76 -1.92
CA LEU A 9 1.99 18.90 -1.31
C LEU A 9 1.99 17.49 -1.90
N VAL A 10 0.81 16.91 -2.16
CA VAL A 10 0.69 15.61 -2.84
C VAL A 10 1.24 15.68 -4.26
N SER A 11 0.92 16.73 -5.02
CA SER A 11 1.45 16.92 -6.37
C SER A 11 2.97 17.05 -6.38
N ILE A 12 3.57 17.76 -5.42
CA ILE A 12 5.03 17.87 -5.27
C ILE A 12 5.64 16.51 -4.92
N SER A 13 5.01 15.76 -4.01
CA SER A 13 5.44 14.40 -3.66
C SER A 13 5.40 13.47 -4.88
N LEU A 14 4.34 13.55 -5.71
CA LEU A 14 4.25 12.82 -6.97
C LEU A 14 5.32 13.25 -7.97
N LEU A 15 5.62 14.54 -8.08
CA LEU A 15 6.66 15.04 -9.01
C LEU A 15 8.07 14.57 -8.61
N LEU A 16 8.36 14.51 -7.31
CA LEU A 16 9.67 14.13 -6.80
C LEU A 16 9.88 12.61 -6.74
N SER A 17 8.85 11.85 -6.37
CA SER A 17 8.93 10.40 -6.24
C SER A 17 8.41 9.63 -7.46
N GLY A 18 7.66 10.29 -8.34
CA GLY A 18 7.02 9.66 -9.50
C GLY A 18 6.08 8.53 -9.12
N GLY A 19 5.42 8.56 -7.95
CA GLY A 19 4.58 7.45 -7.48
C GLY A 19 5.36 6.27 -6.86
N HIS A 20 6.67 6.43 -6.65
CA HIS A 20 7.49 5.44 -5.95
C HIS A 20 7.36 5.56 -4.44
N ILE A 21 7.22 4.41 -3.78
CA ILE A 21 7.24 4.26 -2.33
C ILE A 21 8.36 3.29 -1.98
N ILE A 22 9.16 3.67 -0.99
CA ILE A 22 10.20 2.79 -0.44
C ILE A 22 9.63 2.12 0.80
N SER A 23 9.59 0.79 0.79
CA SER A 23 9.12 0.02 1.93
C SER A 23 10.20 -0.13 3.00
N THR A 24 9.81 -0.54 4.21
CA THR A 24 10.75 -0.87 5.29
C THR A 24 11.77 -1.96 4.93
N ASN A 25 11.51 -2.73 3.87
CA ASN A 25 12.44 -3.73 3.34
C ASN A 25 13.43 -3.16 2.31
N LEU A 26 13.53 -1.82 2.19
CA LEU A 26 14.36 -1.11 1.22
C LEU A 26 14.05 -1.46 -0.24
N LYS A 27 12.82 -1.95 -0.50
CA LYS A 27 12.33 -2.22 -1.86
C LYS A 27 11.56 -1.02 -2.38
N ALA A 28 11.74 -0.72 -3.66
CA ALA A 28 10.97 0.29 -4.35
C ALA A 28 9.68 -0.34 -4.92
N HIS A 29 8.57 0.34 -4.71
CA HIS A 29 7.25 -0.06 -5.20
C HIS A 29 6.65 1.13 -5.95
N HIS A 30 6.06 0.90 -7.12
CA HIS A 30 5.44 1.96 -7.90
C HIS A 30 3.95 1.70 -8.03
N TYR A 31 3.16 2.69 -7.64
CA TYR A 31 1.71 2.62 -7.68
C TYR A 31 1.16 3.64 -8.67
N SER A 32 -0.08 3.42 -9.13
CA SER A 32 -0.76 4.43 -9.94
C SER A 32 -0.90 5.75 -9.16
N ASN A 33 -1.03 6.88 -9.86
CA ASN A 33 -1.15 8.19 -9.20
C ASN A 33 -2.32 8.25 -8.20
N ASN A 34 -3.44 7.58 -8.51
CA ASN A 34 -4.59 7.53 -7.62
C ASN A 34 -4.33 6.66 -6.39
N ASP A 35 -3.74 5.48 -6.58
CA ASP A 35 -3.42 4.57 -5.48
C ASP A 35 -2.33 5.14 -4.57
N TYR A 36 -1.32 5.79 -5.15
CA TYR A 36 -0.27 6.50 -4.41
C TYR A 36 -0.88 7.60 -3.54
N LYS A 37 -1.82 8.37 -4.08
CA LYS A 37 -2.56 9.39 -3.33
C LYS A 37 -3.28 8.77 -2.13
N GLU A 38 -4.03 7.70 -2.35
CA GLU A 38 -4.72 6.98 -1.26
C GLU A 38 -3.74 6.46 -0.19
N ILE A 39 -2.60 5.91 -0.59
CA ILE A 39 -1.56 5.45 0.35
C ILE A 39 -1.00 6.61 1.18
N LEU A 40 -0.80 7.79 0.59
CA LEU A 40 -0.37 8.98 1.34
C LEU A 40 -1.42 9.45 2.36
N TYR A 41 -2.71 9.31 2.05
CA TYR A 41 -3.80 9.72 2.93
C TYR A 41 -4.18 8.69 4.00
N LEU A 42 -3.64 7.47 3.96
CA LEU A 42 -3.86 6.47 5.02
C LEU A 42 -3.66 7.06 6.42
N GLU A 43 -4.51 6.64 7.35
CA GLU A 43 -4.33 6.91 8.76
C GLU A 43 -3.19 6.07 9.34
N ASN A 44 -2.79 6.36 10.58
CA ASN A 44 -1.71 5.63 11.23
C ASN A 44 -2.16 4.20 11.56
N ARG A 45 -1.34 3.20 11.20
CA ARG A 45 -1.56 1.75 11.39
C ARG A 45 -2.67 1.15 10.53
N GLU A 46 -3.28 1.94 9.66
CA GLU A 46 -4.21 1.45 8.64
C GLU A 46 -3.46 0.78 7.47
N SER A 47 -4.17 -0.13 6.83
CA SER A 47 -3.68 -0.90 5.69
C SER A 47 -4.62 -0.82 4.50
N THR A 48 -4.07 -0.85 3.29
CA THR A 48 -4.82 -0.96 2.04
C THR A 48 -4.13 -1.95 1.10
N SER A 49 -4.90 -2.65 0.28
CA SER A 49 -4.36 -3.53 -0.76
C SER A 49 -4.35 -2.78 -2.09
N LYS A 50 -3.19 -2.59 -2.71
CA LYS A 50 -3.05 -1.93 -4.02
C LYS A 50 -2.19 -2.74 -4.97
N HIS A 51 -2.42 -2.54 -6.25
CA HIS A 51 -1.63 -3.17 -7.30
C HIS A 51 -0.32 -2.40 -7.51
N CYS A 52 0.81 -3.06 -7.30
CA CYS A 52 2.11 -2.51 -7.61
C CYS A 52 2.44 -2.76 -9.08
N THR A 53 2.66 -1.70 -9.84
CA THR A 53 2.97 -1.76 -11.27
C THR A 53 4.38 -2.28 -11.56
N ILE A 54 5.34 -2.05 -10.67
CA ILE A 54 6.71 -2.59 -10.81
C ILE A 54 6.72 -4.11 -10.65
N HIS A 55 6.01 -4.64 -9.64
CA HIS A 55 5.99 -6.06 -9.36
C HIS A 55 4.82 -6.79 -10.02
N SER A 56 3.90 -6.06 -10.65
CA SER A 56 2.66 -6.57 -11.27
C SER A 56 1.86 -7.49 -10.35
N GLU A 57 1.86 -7.20 -9.05
CA GLU A 57 1.22 -8.02 -8.02
C GLU A 57 0.41 -7.17 -7.04
N MET A 58 -0.53 -7.81 -6.35
CA MET A 58 -1.26 -7.16 -5.26
C MET A 58 -0.40 -7.13 -4.01
N GLU A 59 -0.24 -5.94 -3.45
CA GLU A 59 0.54 -5.70 -2.25
C GLU A 59 -0.34 -5.05 -1.19
N ASP A 60 -0.17 -5.47 0.07
CA ASP A 60 -0.76 -4.83 1.23
C ASP A 60 0.21 -3.79 1.78
N ILE A 61 -0.23 -2.54 1.82
CA ILE A 61 0.54 -1.39 2.28
C ILE A 61 -0.02 -0.93 3.60
N LYS A 62 0.83 -0.91 4.63
CA LYS A 62 0.51 -0.38 5.95
C LYS A 62 1.33 0.87 6.24
N LYS A 63 0.66 1.95 6.62
CA LYS A 63 1.33 3.20 7.03
C LYS A 63 1.59 3.20 8.53
N ILE A 64 2.81 3.50 8.93
CA ILE A 64 3.20 3.53 10.33
C ILE A 64 3.85 4.88 10.62
N LYS A 65 3.19 5.69 11.43
CA LYS A 65 3.75 6.89 12.05
C LYS A 65 4.28 6.50 13.43
N ARG A 66 5.59 6.66 13.65
CA ARG A 66 6.21 6.37 14.95
C ARG A 66 7.15 7.50 15.37
N ASN A 67 7.29 7.68 16.67
CA ASN A 67 8.26 8.62 17.23
C ASN A 67 9.60 7.90 17.35
N ARG A 68 10.65 8.51 16.82
CA ARG A 68 12.03 8.10 17.05
C ARG A 68 12.44 8.46 18.48
N THR A 69 13.52 7.84 18.95
CA THR A 69 14.11 8.08 20.27
C THR A 69 14.58 9.52 20.46
N ASN A 70 14.85 10.25 19.38
CA ASN A 70 15.21 11.68 19.37
C ASN A 70 13.98 12.62 19.36
N GLY A 71 12.76 12.09 19.46
CA GLY A 71 11.52 12.88 19.44
C GLY A 71 11.00 13.22 18.04
N GLU A 72 11.70 12.85 16.97
CA GLU A 72 11.23 13.09 15.61
C GLU A 72 10.12 12.12 15.22
N GLN A 73 9.12 12.60 14.46
CA GLN A 73 8.11 11.75 13.88
C GLN A 73 8.59 11.21 12.53
N GLU A 74 8.61 9.90 12.37
CA GLU A 74 8.86 9.25 11.08
C GLU A 74 7.63 8.52 10.56
N VAL A 75 7.45 8.57 9.24
CA VAL A 75 6.44 7.80 8.52
C VAL A 75 7.16 6.72 7.73
N VAL A 76 6.82 5.46 8.00
CA VAL A 76 7.35 4.30 7.27
C VAL A 76 6.20 3.49 6.69
N PHE A 77 6.44 2.91 5.51
CA PHE A 77 5.47 2.05 4.84
C PHE A 77 5.95 0.60 4.91
N LYS A 78 5.14 -0.27 5.50
CA LYS A 78 5.37 -1.71 5.46
C LYS A 78 4.57 -2.27 4.29
N VAL A 79 5.26 -2.89 3.35
CA VAL A 79 4.64 -3.52 2.17
C VAL A 79 4.83 -5.02 2.28
N THR A 80 3.74 -5.77 2.16
CA THR A 80 3.72 -7.24 2.12
C THR A 80 3.04 -7.70 0.85
N LYS A 81 3.55 -8.74 0.21
CA LYS A 81 2.85 -9.36 -0.91
C LYS A 81 1.54 -9.96 -0.39
N LYS A 82 0.43 -9.65 -1.06
CA LYS A 82 -0.84 -10.29 -0.76
C LYS A 82 -0.77 -11.68 -1.37
N GLU A 83 -0.42 -12.67 -0.56
CA GLU A 83 -0.62 -14.05 -0.99
C GLU A 83 -2.10 -14.20 -1.28
N SER A 84 -2.43 -14.43 -2.55
CA SER A 84 -3.76 -14.91 -2.89
C SER A 84 -3.98 -16.14 -2.01
N LEU A 85 -4.86 -16.04 -1.01
CA LEU A 85 -5.54 -17.21 -0.52
C LEU A 85 -6.08 -17.86 -1.79
N LYS A 86 -5.42 -18.94 -2.23
CA LYS A 86 -6.08 -19.94 -3.05
C LYS A 86 -7.25 -20.34 -2.16
N GLU A 87 -8.41 -19.78 -2.43
CA GLU A 87 -9.65 -20.43 -2.03
C GLU A 87 -9.52 -21.83 -2.61
N GLU A 88 -9.14 -22.79 -1.77
CA GLU A 88 -9.34 -24.19 -2.06
C GLU A 88 -10.84 -24.31 -2.32
N LYS A 89 -11.21 -24.35 -3.61
CA LYS A 89 -12.50 -24.87 -4.01
C LYS A 89 -12.59 -26.25 -3.40
N LYS A 90 -13.24 -26.36 -2.25
CA LYS A 90 -13.76 -27.62 -1.77
C LYS A 90 -14.92 -27.95 -2.71
N GLU A 91 -14.55 -28.51 -3.86
CA GLU A 91 -15.47 -29.19 -4.76
C GLU A 91 -16.04 -30.36 -3.95
N GLU A 92 -17.23 -30.16 -3.41
CA GLU A 92 -18.02 -31.20 -2.76
C GLU A 92 -18.46 -32.18 -3.85
N ASN A 93 -17.59 -33.14 -4.10
CA ASN A 93 -17.89 -34.35 -4.85
C ASN A 93 -18.74 -35.28 -3.98
N THR A 94 -20.06 -35.14 -4.04
CA THR A 94 -20.94 -36.29 -3.78
C THR A 94 -21.48 -36.79 -5.10
N ASN A 95 -20.83 -37.85 -5.58
CA ASN A 95 -21.25 -38.64 -6.72
C ASN A 95 -22.69 -39.11 -6.55
N THR A 96 -23.41 -39.05 -7.67
CA THR A 96 -24.55 -39.90 -7.97
C THR A 96 -24.15 -41.36 -7.83
N GLU A 97 -24.83 -42.12 -6.98
CA GLU A 97 -24.97 -43.56 -7.14
C GLU A 97 -26.47 -43.91 -7.11
N ILE A 98 -26.76 -44.90 -7.95
CA ILE A 98 -28.05 -45.38 -8.48
C ILE A 98 -28.93 -45.98 -7.39
#